data_AF-B2UB19-F1
#
_entry.id   AF-B2UB19-F1
#
_cell.length_a   1.000
_cell.length_b   1.000
_cell.length_c   1.000
_cell.angle_alpha   90.00
_cell.angle_beta   90.00
_cell.angle_gamma   90.00
#
_symmetry.space_group_name_H-M   'P 1'
#
loop_
_entity.id
_entity.type
_entity.pdbx_description
1 polymer ?
#
loop_
_entity_poly.entity_id
_entity_poly.type
_entity_poly.pdbx_seq_one_letter_code
_entity_poly.pdbx_strand_id
1 'polypeptide(L)' 'MTCGARTRAGTPCKMTAIYRNGRCKLHGGMSTGPRSNSGKARSAANGLMPKRKQTP' A
#
# COMPACT_ATOMS: atom_id res chain seq x y z
N MET A 1 3.47 11.81 14.43
CA MET A 1 2.97 11.48 13.07
C MET A 1 2.14 10.18 13.15
N THR A 2 1.10 10.03 12.33
CA THR A 2 0.25 8.82 12.27
C THR A 2 0.32 8.19 10.89
N CYS A 3 -0.08 6.92 10.75
CA CYS A 3 -0.06 6.22 9.48
C CYS A 3 -0.95 6.85 8.40
N GLY A 4 -2.11 7.38 8.77
CA GLY A 4 -3.03 8.10 7.87
C GLY A 4 -3.61 7.28 6.71
N ALA A 5 -3.33 5.99 6.58
CA ALA A 5 -3.92 5.14 5.54
C ALA A 5 -5.42 4.93 5.79
N ARG A 6 -6.23 4.78 4.74
CA ARG A 6 -7.67 4.53 4.90
C ARG A 6 -7.89 3.11 5.40
N THR A 7 -8.60 2.98 6.51
CA THR A 7 -8.99 1.67 7.07
C THR A 7 -10.17 1.08 6.28
N ARG A 8 -10.50 -0.19 6.56
CA ARG A 8 -11.70 -0.84 5.99
C ARG A 8 -13.01 -0.12 6.35
N ALA A 9 -13.04 0.55 7.50
CA ALA A 9 -14.18 1.37 7.95
C ALA A 9 -14.22 2.76 7.27
N GLY A 10 -13.31 3.04 6.33
CA GLY A 10 -13.28 4.29 5.60
C GLY A 10 -12.61 5.46 6.32
N THR A 11 -12.22 5.30 7.58
CA THR A 11 -11.57 6.33 8.41
C THR A 11 -10.04 6.28 8.32
N PRO A 12 -9.32 7.37 8.64
CA PRO A 12 -7.85 7.37 8.63
C PRO A 12 -7.26 6.54 9.77
N CYS A 13 -6.18 5.81 9.48
CA CYS A 13 -5.46 5.00 10.46
C CYS A 13 -4.75 5.89 11.48
N LYS A 14 -5.06 5.64 12.76
CA LYS A 14 -4.55 6.41 13.92
C LYS A 14 -3.26 5.85 14.51
N MET A 15 -2.73 4.73 14.00
CA MET A 15 -1.52 4.08 14.55
C MET A 15 -0.30 5.00 14.41
N THR A 16 0.44 5.16 15.51
CA THR A 16 1.63 6.04 15.62
C THR A 16 2.95 5.30 15.43
N ALA A 17 2.97 3.97 15.62
CA ALA A 17 4.11 3.12 15.28
C ALA A 17 4.23 2.99 13.75
N ILE A 18 4.95 3.95 13.16
CA ILE A 18 5.17 4.09 11.72
C ILE A 18 6.62 3.74 11.35
N TYR A 19 6.79 3.23 10.13
CA TYR A 19 8.09 2.89 9.56
C TYR A 19 8.58 4.02 8.63
N ARG A 20 9.79 3.89 8.08
CA ARG A 20 10.44 4.92 7.23
C ARG A 20 9.60 5.38 6.04
N ASN A 21 8.69 4.53 5.54
CA ASN A 21 7.77 4.87 4.45
C ASN A 21 6.48 5.59 4.91
N GLY A 22 6.38 5.98 6.19
CA GLY A 22 5.23 6.68 6.77
C GLY A 22 4.01 5.81 7.04
N ARG A 23 4.08 4.48 6.82
CA ARG A 23 2.98 3.56 7.06
C ARG A 23 3.25 2.66 8.27
N CYS A 24 2.17 2.18 8.92
CA CYS A 24 2.27 1.22 10.01
C CYS A 24 2.37 -0.22 9.50
N LYS A 25 2.65 -1.18 10.38
CA LYS A 25 2.79 -2.60 10.02
C LYS A 25 1.60 -3.17 9.23
N LEU A 26 0.39 -2.70 9.52
CA LEU A 26 -0.85 -3.17 8.89
C LEU A 26 -1.10 -2.55 7.50
N HIS A 27 -0.44 -1.44 7.20
CA HIS A 27 -0.61 -0.70 5.94
C HIS A 27 0.69 -0.66 5.12
N GLY A 28 1.50 -1.72 5.21
CA GLY A 28 2.70 -1.88 4.40
C GLY A 28 3.95 -1.19 4.96
N GLY A 29 3.95 -0.76 6.22
CA GLY A 29 5.11 -0.16 6.88
C GLY A 29 6.38 -1.03 6.82
N MET A 30 6.19 -2.35 6.96
CA MET A 30 7.27 -3.35 6.88
C MET A 30 7.50 -3.89 5.45
N SER A 31 6.77 -3.38 4.45
CA SER A 31 6.93 -3.84 3.07
C SER A 31 8.31 -3.44 2.54
N THR A 32 9.03 -4.39 1.95
CA THR A 32 10.32 -4.17 1.30
C THR A 32 10.19 -3.99 -0.21
N GLY A 33 8.96 -4.07 -0.74
CA GLY A 33 8.70 -4.08 -2.17
C GLY A 33 9.25 -5.32 -2.89
N PRO A 34 9.05 -5.42 -4.21
CA PRO A 34 9.64 -6.50 -5.01
C PRO A 34 11.16 -6.34 -5.11
N ARG A 35 11.87 -7.44 -4.82
CA ARG A 35 13.34 -7.50 -4.88
C ARG A 35 13.88 -7.99 -6.23
N SER A 36 13.13 -8.84 -6.94
CA SER A 36 13.52 -9.35 -8.25
C SER A 36 13.13 -8.40 -9.39
N ASN A 37 13.84 -8.49 -10.51
CA ASN A 37 13.54 -7.73 -11.72
C ASN A 37 12.14 -8.05 -12.25
N SER A 38 11.76 -9.34 -12.28
CA SER A 38 10.43 -9.77 -12.68
C SER A 38 9.34 -9.22 -11.76
N GLY A 39 9.58 -9.19 -10.45
CA GLY A 39 8.66 -8.62 -9.47
C GLY A 39 8.46 -7.11 -9.67
N LYS A 40 9.56 -6.37 -9.90
CA LYS A 40 9.51 -4.94 -10.18
C LYS A 40 8.73 -4.64 -11.47
N ALA A 41 8.99 -5.41 -12.54
CA ALA A 41 8.27 -5.29 -13.81
C ALA A 41 6.75 -5.53 -13.63
N ARG A 42 6.39 -6.58 -12.87
CA ARG A 42 4.98 -6.88 -12.57
C ARG A 42 4.31 -5.75 -11.78
N SER A 43 4.97 -5.21 -10.76
CA SER A 43 4.44 -4.08 -9.99
C SER A 43 4.27 -2.82 -10.83
N ALA A 44 5.20 -2.53 -11.74
CA ALA A 44 5.09 -1.40 -12.66
C ALA A 44 3.91 -1.55 -13.64
N ALA A 45 3.68 -2.76 -14.15
CA ALA A 45 2.59 -3.04 -15.08
C ALA A 45 1.19 -2.78 -14.48
N ASN A 46 1.01 -2.88 -13.15
CA ASN A 46 -0.28 -2.63 -12.50
C ASN A 46 -0.86 -1.23 -12.79
N GLY A 47 -0.01 -0.23 -13.07
CA GLY A 47 -0.45 1.12 -13.42
C GLY A 47 -0.85 1.28 -14.88
N LEU A 48 -0.43 0.37 -15.75
CA LEU A 48 -0.69 0.40 -17.20
C LEU A 48 -1.97 -0.34 -17.59
N MET A 49 -2.43 -1.26 -16.74
CA MET A 49 -3.61 -2.07 -17.02
C MET A 49 -4.90 -1.27 -16.77
N PRO A 50 -5.92 -1.39 -17.63
CA PRO A 50 -7.21 -0.76 -17.40
C PRO A 50 -7.81 -1.26 -16.08
N LYS A 51 -8.25 -0.33 -15.23
CA LYS A 51 -8.84 -0.69 -13.95
C LYS A 51 -10.17 -1.40 -14.19
N ARG A 52 -10.29 -2.63 -13.68
CA ARG A 52 -11.56 -3.34 -13.69
C ARG A 52 -12.58 -2.51 -12.90
N LYS A 53 -13.75 -2.27 -13.48
CA LYS A 53 -14.86 -1.62 -12.75
C LYS A 53 -15.16 -2.49 -11.52
N GLN A 54 -15.11 -1.89 -10.33
CA GLN A 54 -15.66 -2.54 -9.15
C GLN A 54 -17.18 -2.54 -9.30
N THR A 55 -17.78 -3.73 -9.32
CA THR A 55 -19.23 -3.86 -9.12
C THR A 55 -19.56 -3.45 -7.69
N PRO A 56 -20.68 -2.73 -7.46
CA PRO A 56 -21.14 -2.33 -6.14
C PRO A 56 -21.28 -3.50 -5.17
#